data_AF-A0A839E7J2-F1
#
_entry.id   AF-A0A839E7J2-F1
#
_cell.length_a   1.000
_cell.length_b   1.000
_cell.length_c   1.000
_cell.angle_alpha   90.00
_cell.angle_beta   90.00
_cell.angle_gamma   90.00
#
_symmetry.space_group_name_H-M   'P 1'
#
loop_
_entity.id
_entity.type
_entity.pdbx_description
1 polymer ?
#
loop_
_entity_poly.entity_id
_entity_poly.type
_entity_poly.pdbx_seq_one_letter_code
_entity_poly.pdbx_strand_id
1 'polypeptide(L)'
;MPASRITGRMDGTPGHPPVSVDFELQGQRMLALKGRPADQPGFTDALSLQIEAESQEEIDRMWEALTADGGAPGRCGWLRDRFGVAWQVVPGRWAELLQQPDPQAAQRVMQAMMRMERIVIAELEAAAAG
;
A
#
# COMPACT_ATOMS: atom_id res chain seq x y z
N MET A 1 -7.40 -9.33 -4.18
CA MET A 1 -6.66 -8.79 -5.34
C MET A 1 -6.62 -9.85 -6.42
N PRO A 2 -7.16 -9.56 -7.62
CA PRO A 2 -7.00 -10.47 -8.75
C PRO A 2 -5.51 -10.69 -9.06
N ALA A 3 -5.16 -11.88 -9.54
CA ALA A 3 -3.80 -12.33 -9.87
C ALA A 3 -2.78 -12.46 -8.72
N SER A 4 -3.13 -12.18 -7.46
CA SER A 4 -2.21 -12.42 -6.34
C SER A 4 -2.19 -13.88 -5.92
N ARG A 5 -1.02 -14.53 -5.95
CA ARG A 5 -0.86 -15.94 -5.58
C ARG A 5 0.58 -16.28 -5.20
N ILE A 6 0.75 -17.32 -4.41
CA ILE A 6 2.07 -17.92 -4.18
C ILE A 6 2.42 -18.78 -5.38
N THR A 7 3.61 -18.59 -5.93
CA THR A 7 4.09 -19.26 -7.14
C THR A 7 5.22 -20.25 -6.87
N GLY A 8 5.90 -20.11 -5.74
CA GLY A 8 6.97 -21.01 -5.32
C GLY A 8 7.32 -20.86 -3.85
N ARG A 9 7.91 -21.89 -3.27
CA ARG A 9 8.42 -21.89 -1.90
C ARG A 9 9.69 -22.73 -1.83
N MET A 10 10.68 -22.24 -1.08
CA MET A 10 11.88 -23.00 -0.75
C MET A 10 11.89 -23.26 0.75
N ASP A 11 11.65 -24.51 1.11
CA ASP A 11 11.73 -24.96 2.50
C ASP A 11 13.18 -25.14 2.93
N GLY A 12 13.44 -24.91 4.22
CA GLY A 12 14.73 -25.15 4.84
C GLY A 12 14.66 -26.36 5.77
N THR A 13 14.96 -26.13 7.04
CA THR A 13 14.88 -27.17 8.07
C THR A 13 13.43 -27.64 8.28
N PRO A 14 13.16 -28.95 8.35
CA PRO A 14 11.83 -29.46 8.68
C PRO A 14 11.26 -28.84 9.97
N GLY A 15 9.96 -28.54 9.97
CA GLY A 15 9.27 -27.91 11.10
C GLY A 15 9.50 -26.41 11.27
N HIS A 16 10.24 -25.76 10.37
CA HIS A 16 10.48 -24.31 10.39
C HIS A 16 9.78 -23.62 9.21
N PRO A 17 9.47 -22.31 9.32
CA PRO A 17 8.98 -21.52 8.19
C PRO A 17 9.97 -21.54 7.00
N PRO A 18 9.47 -21.41 5.75
CA PRO A 18 10.29 -21.45 4.55
C PRO A 18 11.40 -20.39 4.55
N VAL A 19 12.47 -20.67 3.81
CA VAL A 19 13.60 -19.76 3.62
C VAL A 19 13.22 -18.66 2.64
N SER A 20 12.54 -19.03 1.56
CA SER A 20 12.00 -18.06 0.60
C SER A 20 10.61 -18.43 0.09
N VAL A 21 9.87 -17.41 -0.32
CA VAL A 21 8.55 -17.54 -0.95
C VAL A 21 8.52 -16.67 -2.19
N ASP A 22 8.27 -17.28 -3.34
CA ASP A 22 7.94 -16.59 -4.58
C ASP A 22 6.44 -16.38 -4.64
N PHE A 23 6.02 -15.16 -4.97
CA PHE A 23 4.62 -14.82 -5.11
C PHE A 23 4.43 -13.73 -6.16
N GLU A 24 3.19 -13.59 -6.61
CA GLU A 24 2.74 -12.50 -7.44
C GLU A 24 1.79 -11.61 -6.64
N LEU A 25 1.93 -10.29 -6.80
CA LEU A 25 0.95 -9.29 -6.37
C LEU A 25 0.50 -8.52 -7.60
N GLN A 26 -0.78 -8.63 -7.96
CA GLN A 26 -1.33 -8.03 -9.19
C GLN A 26 -0.45 -8.28 -10.44
N GLY A 27 0.08 -9.49 -10.58
CA GLY A 27 0.96 -9.88 -11.69
C GLY A 27 2.44 -9.49 -11.54
N GLN A 28 2.80 -8.69 -10.54
CA GLN A 28 4.19 -8.39 -10.22
C GLN A 28 4.82 -9.54 -9.44
N ARG A 29 5.89 -10.13 -9.98
CA ARG A 29 6.66 -11.18 -9.29
C ARG A 29 7.50 -10.59 -8.16
N MET A 30 7.45 -11.23 -7.00
CA MET A 30 8.17 -10.85 -5.80
C MET A 30 8.76 -12.09 -5.12
N LEU A 31 9.91 -11.90 -4.46
CA LEU A 31 10.56 -12.90 -3.63
C LEU A 31 10.65 -12.36 -2.21
N ALA A 32 10.02 -13.04 -1.25
CA ALA A 32 10.26 -12.81 0.17
C ALA A 32 11.37 -13.75 0.65
N LEU A 33 12.42 -13.18 1.26
CA LEU A 33 13.51 -13.94 1.84
C LEU A 33 13.50 -13.78 3.36
N LYS A 34 13.55 -14.92 4.07
CA LYS A 34 13.77 -14.96 5.51
C LYS A 34 15.27 -14.87 5.80
N GLY A 35 15.63 -14.08 6.80
CA GLY A 35 17.01 -14.09 7.34
C GLY A 35 17.78 -12.79 7.19
N ARG A 36 17.10 -11.63 7.23
CA ARG A 36 17.81 -10.36 7.44
C ARG A 36 18.70 -10.48 8.69
N PRO A 37 20.02 -10.21 8.60
CA PRO A 37 20.89 -10.15 9.77
C PRO A 37 20.38 -9.11 10.77
N ALA A 38 20.43 -9.43 12.07
CA ALA A 38 19.84 -8.59 13.12
C ALA A 38 20.46 -7.18 13.18
N ASP A 39 21.72 -7.06 12.74
CA ASP A 39 22.52 -5.85 12.68
C ASP A 39 22.27 -4.99 11.43
N GLN A 40 21.53 -5.48 10.44
CA GLN A 40 21.17 -4.69 9.25
C GLN A 40 19.84 -3.94 9.43
N PRO A 41 19.69 -2.71 8.90
CA PRO A 41 18.43 -2.00 8.97
C PRO A 41 17.30 -2.73 8.23
N GLY A 42 16.08 -2.62 8.75
CA GLY A 42 14.87 -3.12 8.09
C GLY A 42 14.43 -2.23 6.92
N PHE A 43 13.20 -2.44 6.45
CA PHE A 43 12.61 -1.59 5.43
C PHE A 43 12.48 -0.14 5.90
N THR A 44 12.79 0.79 5.00
CA THR A 44 12.63 2.23 5.19
C THR A 44 11.55 2.75 4.24
N ASP A 45 11.07 3.96 4.46
CA ASP A 45 10.07 4.59 3.59
C ASP A 45 10.64 5.01 2.21
N ALA A 46 11.94 4.77 1.96
CA ALA A 46 12.56 5.00 0.66
C ALA A 46 12.03 4.06 -0.44
N LEU A 47 11.44 2.92 -0.06
CA LEU A 47 10.72 2.02 -0.96
C LEU A 47 9.31 1.83 -0.42
N SER A 48 8.31 1.99 -1.28
CA SER A 48 6.92 1.65 -0.97
C SER A 48 6.27 0.93 -2.14
N LEU A 49 5.25 0.15 -1.82
CA LEU A 49 4.37 -0.50 -2.80
C LEU A 49 3.08 0.29 -2.90
N GLN A 50 2.80 0.86 -4.07
CA GLN A 50 1.54 1.55 -4.32
C GLN A 50 0.52 0.56 -4.90
N ILE A 51 -0.68 0.56 -4.33
CA ILE A 51 -1.81 -0.22 -4.84
C ILE A 51 -2.93 0.75 -5.20
N GLU A 52 -3.40 0.62 -6.43
CA GLU A 52 -4.60 1.29 -6.91
C GLU A 52 -5.84 0.47 -6.54
N ALA A 53 -6.81 1.15 -5.93
CA ALA A 53 -8.10 0.61 -5.53
C ALA A 53 -9.21 1.18 -6.41
N GLU A 54 -10.13 0.35 -6.89
CA GLU A 54 -11.22 0.80 -7.77
C GLU A 54 -12.41 1.39 -6.99
N SER A 55 -12.52 1.08 -5.70
CA SER A 55 -13.60 1.56 -4.84
C SER A 55 -13.16 1.85 -3.40
N GLN A 56 -14.02 2.55 -2.65
CA GLN A 56 -13.78 2.83 -1.25
C GLN A 56 -13.73 1.53 -0.42
N GLU A 57 -14.57 0.55 -0.74
CA GLU A 57 -14.58 -0.76 -0.06
C GLU A 57 -13.27 -1.51 -0.25
N GLU A 58 -12.60 -1.34 -1.40
CA GLU A 58 -11.28 -1.90 -1.62
C GLU A 58 -10.20 -1.18 -0.81
N ILE A 59 -10.24 0.15 -0.74
CA ILE A 59 -9.35 0.95 0.11
C ILE A 59 -9.50 0.50 1.57
N ASP A 60 -10.73 0.44 2.07
CA ASP A 60 -11.02 0.10 3.46
C ASP A 60 -10.53 -1.32 3.79
N ARG A 61 -10.84 -2.30 2.94
CA ARG A 61 -10.40 -3.69 3.10
C ARG A 61 -8.87 -3.81 3.14
N MET A 62 -8.17 -3.14 2.24
CA MET A 62 -6.70 -3.20 2.20
C MET A 62 -6.09 -2.47 3.39
N TRP A 63 -6.63 -1.32 3.75
CA TRP A 63 -6.18 -0.55 4.91
C TRP A 63 -6.30 -1.37 6.19
N GLU A 64 -7.46 -1.97 6.43
CA GLU A 64 -7.69 -2.84 7.58
C GLU A 64 -6.76 -4.05 7.58
N ALA A 65 -6.62 -4.74 6.44
CA ALA A 65 -5.78 -5.92 6.35
C ALA A 65 -4.29 -5.63 6.56
N LEU A 66 -3.78 -4.51 6.04
CA LEU A 66 -2.37 -4.16 6.14
C LEU A 66 -2.01 -3.52 7.48
N THR A 67 -2.97 -2.85 8.15
CA THR A 67 -2.75 -2.27 9.49
C THR A 67 -2.99 -3.27 10.63
N ALA A 68 -3.57 -4.44 10.35
CA ALA A 68 -3.78 -5.50 11.33
C ALA A 68 -2.46 -6.11 11.85
N ASP A 69 -2.55 -6.77 13.02
CA ASP A 69 -1.50 -7.61 13.61
C ASP A 69 -0.11 -6.95 13.74
N GLY A 70 -0.08 -5.65 14.06
CA GLY A 70 1.16 -4.88 14.24
C GLY A 70 1.56 -4.03 13.04
N GLY A 71 0.69 -3.89 12.04
CA GLY A 71 0.78 -2.78 11.09
C GLY A 71 0.46 -1.43 11.74
N ALA A 72 0.80 -0.34 11.05
CA ALA A 72 0.62 1.02 11.53
C ALA A 72 0.04 1.92 10.42
N PRO A 73 -1.03 2.69 10.71
CA PRO A 73 -1.50 3.71 9.77
C PRO A 73 -0.47 4.83 9.61
N GLY A 74 -0.44 5.41 8.42
CA GLY A 74 0.30 6.62 8.10
C GLY A 74 -0.64 7.70 7.57
N ARG A 75 -0.06 8.69 6.89
CA ARG A 75 -0.81 9.85 6.35
C ARG A 75 -0.97 9.75 4.84
N CYS A 76 -2.00 10.39 4.29
CA CYS A 76 -2.18 10.55 2.85
C CYS A 76 -2.22 9.22 2.08
N GLY A 77 -2.86 8.18 2.63
CA GLY A 77 -2.90 6.85 2.03
C GLY A 77 -1.68 5.97 2.32
N TRP A 78 -0.69 6.48 3.04
CA TRP A 78 0.46 5.67 3.48
C TRP A 78 0.12 4.82 4.70
N LEU A 79 0.70 3.63 4.76
CA LEU A 79 0.69 2.77 5.93
C LEU A 79 1.92 1.86 5.91
N ARG A 80 2.16 1.18 7.03
CA ARG A 80 3.20 0.16 7.13
C ARG A 80 2.58 -1.16 7.60
N ASP A 81 2.92 -2.26 6.95
CA ASP A 81 2.45 -3.57 7.38
C ASP A 81 3.23 -4.10 8.59
N ARG A 82 2.76 -5.21 9.18
CA ARG A 82 3.41 -5.86 10.33
C ARG A 82 4.86 -6.33 10.08
N PHE A 83 5.29 -6.41 8.83
CA PHE A 83 6.66 -6.77 8.45
C PHE A 83 7.55 -5.55 8.23
N GLY A 84 6.98 -4.35 8.31
CA GLY A 84 7.65 -3.08 8.17
C GLY A 84 7.69 -2.55 6.73
N VAL A 85 7.02 -3.19 5.76
CA VAL A 85 6.98 -2.70 4.38
C VAL A 85 6.03 -1.50 4.29
N ALA A 86 6.47 -0.42 3.64
CA ALA A 86 5.63 0.75 3.40
C ALA A 86 4.71 0.51 2.19
N TRP A 87 3.45 0.89 2.35
CA TRP A 87 2.41 0.78 1.33
C TRP A 87 1.73 2.13 1.12
N GLN A 88 1.24 2.35 -0.10
CA GLN A 88 0.35 3.45 -0.44
C GLN A 88 -0.93 2.88 -1.04
N VAL A 89 -2.06 3.02 -0.34
CA VAL A 89 -3.37 2.61 -0.85
C VAL A 89 -4.06 3.84 -1.41
N VAL A 90 -4.16 3.92 -2.74
CA VAL A 90 -4.67 5.10 -3.45
C VAL A 90 -5.81 4.72 -4.41
N PRO A 91 -6.68 5.66 -4.81
CA PRO A 91 -7.73 5.39 -5.79
C PRO A 91 -7.12 5.13 -7.19
N GLY A 92 -7.75 4.31 -8.03
CA GLY A 92 -7.28 4.10 -9.41
C GLY A 92 -7.24 5.39 -10.25
N ARG A 93 -8.08 6.37 -9.90
CA ARG A 93 -8.09 7.72 -10.52
C ARG A 93 -7.16 8.71 -9.82
N TRP A 94 -6.16 8.24 -9.08
CA TRP A 94 -5.29 9.08 -8.25
C TRP A 94 -4.58 10.18 -9.05
N ALA A 95 -4.02 9.82 -10.20
CA ALA A 95 -3.32 10.77 -11.07
C ALA A 95 -4.28 11.86 -11.59
N GLU A 96 -5.52 11.52 -11.96
CA GLU A 96 -6.52 12.47 -12.42
C GLU A 96 -6.88 13.48 -11.31
N LEU A 97 -7.07 13.00 -10.08
CA LEU A 97 -7.41 13.84 -8.93
C LEU A 97 -6.29 14.84 -8.60
N LEU A 98 -5.03 14.43 -8.74
CA LEU A 98 -3.88 15.30 -8.48
C LEU A 98 -3.52 16.24 -9.64
N GLN A 99 -3.77 15.82 -10.88
CA GLN A 99 -3.39 16.56 -12.09
C GLN A 99 -4.61 17.27 -12.69
N GLN A 100 -5.29 18.07 -11.87
CA GLN A 100 -6.42 18.86 -12.35
C GLN A 100 -5.94 19.95 -13.33
N PRO A 101 -6.69 20.22 -14.42
CA PRO A 101 -6.39 21.34 -15.32
C PRO A 101 -6.45 22.70 -14.60
N ASP A 102 -7.33 22.82 -13.59
CA ASP A 102 -7.40 23.97 -12.69
C ASP A 102 -6.41 23.79 -11.52
N PRO A 103 -5.39 24.65 -11.39
CA PRO A 103 -4.46 24.60 -10.26
C PRO A 103 -5.14 24.76 -8.89
N GLN A 104 -6.27 25.49 -8.80
CA GLN A 104 -6.98 25.64 -7.54
C GLN A 104 -7.69 24.35 -7.14
N ALA A 105 -8.30 23.64 -8.10
CA ALA A 105 -8.85 22.30 -7.88
C ALA A 105 -7.78 21.32 -7.39
N ALA A 106 -6.62 21.25 -8.05
CA ALA A 106 -5.51 20.41 -7.59
C ALA A 106 -5.09 20.76 -6.16
N GLN A 107 -5.05 22.05 -5.82
CA GLN A 107 -4.69 22.49 -4.47
C GLN A 107 -5.74 22.10 -3.43
N ARG A 108 -7.04 22.15 -3.74
CA ARG A 108 -8.11 21.67 -2.85
C ARG A 108 -7.99 20.17 -2.60
N VAL A 109 -7.74 19.38 -3.64
CA VAL A 109 -7.51 17.93 -3.51
C VAL A 109 -6.32 17.64 -2.60
N MET A 110 -5.19 18.32 -2.82
CA MET A 110 -4.00 18.17 -1.98
C MET A 110 -4.26 18.54 -0.52
N GLN A 111 -5.02 19.62 -0.26
CA GLN A 111 -5.38 20.05 1.08
C GLN A 111 -6.33 19.06 1.78
N ALA A 112 -7.26 18.46 1.05
CA ALA A 112 -8.11 17.39 1.57
C ALA A 112 -7.27 16.16 1.92
N MET A 113 -6.42 15.69 1.00
CA MET A 113 -5.53 14.54 1.21
C MET A 113 -4.63 14.71 2.45
N MET A 114 -4.03 15.89 2.66
CA MET A 114 -3.11 16.11 3.78
C MET A 114 -3.75 15.93 5.18
N ARG A 115 -5.09 15.97 5.25
CA ARG A 115 -5.86 15.76 6.47
C ARG A 115 -6.28 14.30 6.66
N MET A 116 -6.07 13.46 5.65
CA MET A 116 -6.44 12.06 5.66
C MET A 116 -5.29 11.19 6.16
N GLU A 117 -5.64 10.15 6.91
CA GLU A 117 -4.79 8.97 7.07
C GLU A 117 -5.12 8.00 5.94
N ARG A 118 -6.31 7.40 6.01
CA ARG A 118 -6.91 6.62 4.94
C ARG A 118 -7.61 7.52 3.92
N ILE A 119 -7.42 7.24 2.64
CA ILE A 119 -8.07 7.99 1.57
C ILE A 119 -9.59 7.79 1.58
N VAL A 120 -10.33 8.89 1.45
CA VAL A 120 -11.78 8.90 1.21
C VAL A 120 -12.04 9.47 -0.19
N ILE A 121 -12.42 8.62 -1.13
CA ILE A 121 -12.55 8.99 -2.56
C ILE A 121 -13.53 10.14 -2.75
N ALA A 122 -14.71 10.05 -2.14
CA ALA A 122 -15.76 11.05 -2.28
C ALA A 122 -15.34 12.45 -1.79
N GLU A 123 -14.52 12.52 -0.74
CA GLU A 123 -14.01 13.80 -0.23
C GLU A 123 -12.99 14.43 -1.17
N LEU A 124 -12.14 13.61 -1.81
CA LEU A 124 -11.21 14.09 -2.84
C LEU A 124 -11.95 14.58 -4.09
N GLU A 125 -12.98 13.85 -4.53
CA GLU A 125 -13.82 14.25 -5.66
C GLU A 125 -14.59 15.54 -5.37
N ALA A 126 -15.16 15.67 -4.18
CA ALA A 126 -15.82 16.91 -3.74
C ALA A 126 -14.83 18.09 -3.70
N ALA A 127 -13.61 17.86 -3.20
CA ALA A 127 -12.56 18.87 -3.19
C ALA A 127 -12.14 19.28 -4.61
N ALA A 128 -12.07 18.35 -5.57
CA ALA A 128 -11.79 18.67 -6.96
C ALA A 128 -12.90 19.54 -7.57
N ALA A 129 -14.17 19.20 -7.32
CA ALA A 129 -15.33 19.90 -7.86
C ALA A 129 -15.43 21.37 -7.39
N GLY A 130 -15.00 21.66 -6.15
CA GLY A 130 -14.95 23.02 -5.59
C GLY A 130 -16.25 23.48 -4.94
#